data_AF-A0A661GQR3-F1
#
_entry.id   AF-A0A661GQR3-F1
#
_cell.length_a   1.000
_cell.length_b   1.000
_cell.length_c   1.000
_cell.angle_alpha   90.00
_cell.angle_beta   90.00
_cell.angle_gamma   90.00
#
_symmetry.space_group_name_H-M   'P 1'
#
loop_
_entity.id
_entity.type
_entity.pdbx_description
1 polymer ?
#
loop_
_entity_poly.entity_id
_entity_poly.type
_entity_poly.pdbx_seq_one_letter_code
_entity_poly.pdbx_strand_id
1 'polypeptide(L)'
;MGKSADKQRPKNRDRVSVRRGSGARVRSIAPWRYWTMVVALFSLGVLALSHVAGLQVLPDVHQGFEFLQSQGNNRTLRTVAIPAYRGVITDRRGEPLAISTPVVSICANPQLLELDGDKLAMLARRLKLRVGDLKKRINRYRNKEFMYLARQLTPPQAQAVLDLDIVGIFKRQEYKRYYPAGEVAAHLVGFTGIDDRGQEGMELAFDDWLYGATGSKRVLKDRKGQVIKELQLIESEKPGSNLALSIDLRLQYIAYRELKAAMKQFRAKSGSVVVLDVQTGEVLAMVNQPSFNPNDRSRLKSGSTRNRAVTDLLEPGSVMKPLTMVAALESGKYHPGTVIDTSPGYLRVGRKTFTD
;
A
#
# COMPACT_ATOMS: atom_id res chain seq x y z
N MET A 1 136.65 -21.53 10.30
CA MET A 1 135.84 -22.76 10.39
C MET A 1 134.85 -22.58 11.54
N GLY A 2 133.54 -22.71 11.30
CA GLY A 2 132.47 -22.71 12.32
C GLY A 2 132.06 -21.31 12.82
N LYS A 3 130.88 -20.78 12.49
CA LYS A 3 129.50 -21.13 12.92
C LYS A 3 129.02 -20.25 14.09
N SER A 4 127.93 -19.54 13.78
CA SER A 4 126.69 -19.44 14.57
C SER A 4 126.61 -18.54 15.80
N ALA A 5 125.72 -17.55 15.66
CA ALA A 5 124.69 -17.07 16.60
C ALA A 5 125.04 -16.89 18.09
N ASP A 6 124.91 -15.67 18.61
CA ASP A 6 123.72 -15.19 19.34
C ASP A 6 123.96 -13.76 19.89
N LYS A 7 122.87 -13.00 20.04
CA LYS A 7 122.65 -11.79 20.87
C LYS A 7 123.64 -10.61 20.80
N GLN A 8 123.12 -9.43 20.43
CA GLN A 8 122.75 -8.38 21.40
C GLN A 8 122.01 -7.18 20.74
N ARG A 9 120.91 -6.78 21.40
CA ARG A 9 120.12 -5.52 21.28
C ARG A 9 120.83 -4.37 22.05
N PRO A 10 120.30 -3.11 22.16
CA PRO A 10 119.30 -2.35 21.37
C PRO A 10 119.68 -0.85 21.12
N LYS A 11 118.87 -0.11 20.32
CA LYS A 11 118.33 1.28 20.51
C LYS A 11 117.96 1.86 19.13
N ASN A 12 116.70 2.02 18.73
CA ASN A 12 115.61 2.95 19.11
C ASN A 12 115.47 4.12 18.11
N ARG A 13 114.19 4.43 17.78
CA ARG A 13 113.62 5.49 16.91
C ARG A 13 113.61 5.12 15.41
N ASP A 14 112.49 5.14 14.67
CA ASP A 14 111.34 6.05 14.73
C ASP A 14 109.96 5.42 14.43
N ARG A 15 108.94 6.20 14.82
CA ARG A 15 107.51 5.93 14.92
C ARG A 15 106.80 5.91 13.55
N VAL A 16 105.91 4.93 13.35
CA VAL A 16 104.69 5.09 12.52
C VAL A 16 103.50 4.58 13.32
N SER A 17 102.54 5.48 13.55
CA SER A 17 101.36 5.29 14.40
C SER A 17 100.19 4.67 13.63
N VAL A 18 99.79 3.46 14.01
CA VAL A 18 98.48 2.88 13.65
C VAL A 18 97.52 3.16 14.81
N ARG A 19 96.60 4.12 14.62
CA ARG A 19 95.48 4.39 15.54
C ARG A 19 94.46 3.25 15.40
N ARG A 20 94.30 2.44 16.45
CA ARG A 20 93.08 1.65 16.68
C ARG A 20 91.95 2.61 17.05
N GLY A 21 90.92 2.67 16.22
CA GLY A 21 89.68 3.37 16.52
C GLY A 21 88.96 2.71 17.69
N SER A 22 88.87 3.47 18.78
CA SER A 22 88.05 3.24 19.96
C SER A 22 86.56 3.21 19.61
N GLY A 23 85.82 2.30 20.27
CA GLY A 23 84.39 2.06 20.08
C GLY A 23 83.52 3.31 20.12
N ALA A 24 82.51 3.32 19.25
CA ALA A 24 81.44 4.29 19.25
C ALA A 24 80.69 4.23 20.60
N ARG A 25 80.73 5.33 21.35
CA ARG A 25 79.86 5.51 22.52
C ARG A 25 78.42 5.52 22.04
N VAL A 26 77.66 4.49 22.40
CA VAL A 26 76.20 4.50 22.32
C VAL A 26 75.72 5.67 23.19
N ARG A 27 75.02 6.64 22.59
CA ARG A 27 74.39 7.73 23.34
C ARG A 27 73.38 7.11 24.31
N SER A 28 73.72 7.03 25.59
CA SER A 28 72.79 6.58 26.64
C SER A 28 71.67 7.60 26.76
N ILE A 29 70.45 7.23 26.37
CA ILE A 29 69.25 8.02 26.65
C ILE A 29 69.14 8.13 28.17
N ALA A 30 69.00 9.35 28.69
CA ALA A 30 68.87 9.57 30.13
C ALA A 30 67.68 8.75 30.69
N PRO A 31 67.86 7.97 31.77
CA PRO A 31 66.88 6.99 32.24
C PRO A 31 65.51 7.62 32.57
N TRP A 32 65.48 8.89 32.98
CA TRP A 32 64.23 9.62 33.23
C TRP A 32 63.38 9.81 31.97
N ARG A 33 64.00 10.01 30.79
CA ARG A 33 63.29 10.19 29.51
C ARG A 33 62.62 8.90 29.04
N TYR A 34 63.29 7.76 29.28
CA TYR A 34 62.73 6.45 29.00
C TYR A 34 61.51 6.18 29.87
N TRP A 35 61.63 6.40 31.19
CA TRP A 35 60.50 6.21 32.12
C TRP A 35 59.35 7.18 31.87
N THR A 36 59.60 8.45 31.52
CA THR A 36 58.52 9.37 31.14
C THR A 36 57.79 8.92 29.89
N MET A 37 58.50 8.36 28.89
CA MET A 37 57.88 7.88 27.66
C MET A 37 57.08 6.60 27.90
N VAL A 38 57.57 5.70 28.75
CA VAL A 38 56.85 4.48 29.16
C VAL A 38 55.60 4.82 29.94
N VAL A 39 55.66 5.76 30.89
CA VAL A 39 54.48 6.22 31.65
C VAL A 39 53.50 6.93 30.73
N ALA A 40 53.97 7.76 29.79
CA ALA A 40 53.11 8.41 28.81
C ALA A 40 52.38 7.39 27.92
N LEU A 41 53.09 6.41 27.37
CA LEU A 41 52.50 5.32 26.57
C LEU A 41 51.54 4.45 27.37
N PHE A 42 51.89 4.13 28.61
CA PHE A 42 51.02 3.35 29.51
C PHE A 42 49.76 4.14 29.87
N SER A 43 49.89 5.43 30.18
CA SER A 43 48.75 6.30 30.47
C SER A 43 47.82 6.48 29.27
N LEU A 44 48.37 6.55 28.05
CA LEU A 44 47.60 6.57 26.81
C LEU A 44 46.84 5.24 26.61
N GLY A 45 47.49 4.11 26.90
CA GLY A 45 46.89 2.78 26.84
C GLY A 45 45.75 2.62 27.85
N VAL A 46 45.95 3.07 29.09
CA VAL A 46 44.92 3.05 30.14
C VAL A 46 43.76 3.99 29.79
N LEU A 47 44.03 5.18 29.24
CA LEU A 47 42.99 6.09 28.75
C LEU A 47 42.16 5.45 27.63
N ALA A 48 42.81 4.84 26.64
CA ALA A 48 42.11 4.14 25.55
C ALA A 48 41.25 2.97 26.08
N LEU A 49 41.80 2.15 26.98
CA LEU A 49 41.08 1.05 27.64
C LEU A 49 39.90 1.56 28.47
N SER A 50 40.07 2.65 29.22
CA SER A 50 38.99 3.27 30.01
C SER A 50 37.88 3.83 29.12
N HIS A 51 38.22 4.35 27.94
CA HIS A 51 37.27 4.90 26.99
C HIS A 51 36.45 3.79 26.32
N VAL A 52 37.10 2.68 25.94
CA VAL A 52 36.44 1.48 25.40
C VAL A 52 35.57 0.80 26.46
N ALA A 53 36.07 0.69 27.69
CA ALA A 53 35.30 0.15 28.81
C ALA A 53 34.11 1.04 29.15
N GLY A 54 34.25 2.36 29.11
CA GLY A 54 33.15 3.31 29.27
C GLY A 54 32.07 3.15 28.20
N LEU A 55 32.45 2.87 26.96
CA LEU A 55 31.50 2.60 25.86
C LEU A 55 30.77 1.25 25.98
N GLN A 56 31.40 0.24 26.60
CA GLN A 56 30.83 -1.11 26.74
C GLN A 56 30.07 -1.35 28.06
N VAL A 57 30.45 -0.69 29.16
CA VAL A 57 30.00 -1.04 30.52
C VAL A 57 29.09 0.02 31.16
N LEU A 58 29.13 1.28 30.70
CA LEU A 58 28.30 2.37 31.25
C LEU A 58 27.11 2.66 30.32
N PRO A 59 25.91 2.09 30.57
CA PRO A 59 24.72 2.31 29.75
C PRO A 59 24.17 3.75 29.81
N ASP A 60 24.64 4.57 30.75
CA ASP A 60 24.10 5.91 31.04
C ASP A 60 24.78 7.06 30.26
N VAL A 61 25.77 6.75 29.42
CA VAL A 61 26.32 7.74 28.48
C VAL A 61 25.34 7.89 27.32
N HIS A 62 24.93 9.11 27.00
CA HIS A 62 23.98 9.46 25.93
C HIS A 62 24.24 8.82 24.53
N GLN A 63 25.35 8.10 24.33
CA GLN A 63 25.74 7.38 23.11
C GLN A 63 26.35 5.98 23.34
N GLY A 64 25.99 5.26 24.41
CA GLY A 64 26.50 3.90 24.71
C GLY A 64 26.08 2.80 23.71
N PHE A 65 26.49 1.55 23.97
CA PHE A 65 26.18 0.38 23.12
C PHE A 65 24.68 0.23 22.81
N GLU A 66 23.80 0.40 23.80
CA GLU A 66 22.35 0.34 23.59
C GLU A 66 21.83 1.48 22.70
N PHE A 67 22.43 2.67 22.78
CA PHE A 67 22.08 3.79 21.88
C PHE A 67 22.52 3.51 20.44
N LEU A 68 23.73 2.97 20.23
CA LEU A 68 24.22 2.62 18.90
C LEU A 68 23.46 1.42 18.30
N GLN A 69 23.12 0.43 19.13
CA GLN A 69 22.33 -0.72 18.72
C GLN A 69 20.87 -0.33 18.46
N SER A 70 20.27 0.57 19.24
CA SER A 70 18.93 1.11 18.97
C SER A 70 18.91 2.01 17.74
N GLN A 71 19.94 2.80 17.47
CA GLN A 71 20.13 3.55 16.22
C GLN A 71 20.26 2.60 15.01
N GLY A 72 21.00 1.50 15.14
CA GLY A 72 21.09 0.45 14.11
C GLY A 72 19.76 -0.26 13.89
N ASN A 73 19.11 -0.68 14.98
CA ASN A 73 17.82 -1.35 14.97
C ASN A 73 16.72 -0.46 14.39
N ASN A 74 16.65 0.83 14.74
CA ASN A 74 15.64 1.74 14.18
C ASN A 74 15.83 2.00 12.68
N ARG A 75 17.05 1.83 12.15
CA ARG A 75 17.32 1.95 10.71
C ARG A 75 16.93 0.69 9.95
N THR A 76 17.06 -0.50 10.55
CA THR A 76 16.91 -1.79 9.85
C THR A 76 15.62 -2.54 10.19
N LEU A 77 15.06 -2.35 11.39
CA LEU A 77 13.78 -2.90 11.82
C LEU A 77 12.64 -2.02 11.34
N ARG A 78 11.72 -2.61 10.57
CA ARG A 78 10.51 -1.92 10.13
C ARG A 78 9.28 -2.73 10.48
N THR A 79 8.26 -2.06 10.97
CA THR A 79 6.92 -2.62 11.04
C THR A 79 6.28 -2.51 9.65
N VAL A 80 5.85 -3.64 9.10
CA VAL A 80 5.17 -3.71 7.81
C VAL A 80 3.77 -4.28 8.03
N ALA A 81 2.78 -3.64 7.43
CA ALA A 81 1.40 -4.10 7.47
C ALA A 81 1.24 -5.39 6.65
N ILE A 82 0.48 -6.34 7.20
CA ILE A 82 0.04 -7.55 6.51
C ILE A 82 -1.37 -7.24 5.98
N PRO A 83 -1.53 -7.13 4.64
CA PRO A 83 -2.84 -6.82 4.07
C PRO A 83 -3.81 -7.98 4.33
N ALA A 84 -5.01 -7.66 4.82
CA ALA A 84 -6.09 -8.61 4.95
C ALA A 84 -6.84 -8.76 3.63
N TYR A 85 -7.43 -9.94 3.40
CA TYR A 85 -8.32 -10.17 2.27
C TYR A 85 -9.70 -9.59 2.59
N ARG A 86 -10.17 -8.66 1.75
CA ARG A 86 -11.55 -8.14 1.85
C ARG A 86 -12.56 -9.21 1.43
N GLY A 87 -13.58 -9.45 2.25
CA GLY A 87 -14.55 -10.54 2.09
C GLY A 87 -15.24 -10.54 0.73
N VAL A 88 -15.67 -11.71 0.25
CA VAL A 88 -16.33 -11.85 -1.06
C VAL A 88 -17.79 -11.40 -0.96
N ILE A 89 -18.26 -10.65 -1.96
CA ILE A 89 -19.69 -10.39 -2.14
C ILE A 89 -20.22 -11.37 -3.17
N THR A 90 -21.26 -12.13 -2.83
CA THR A 90 -21.93 -13.05 -3.74
C THR A 90 -23.39 -12.70 -3.94
N ASP A 91 -24.00 -13.22 -5.01
CA ASP A 91 -25.44 -13.28 -5.14
C ASP A 91 -26.03 -14.37 -4.20
N ARG A 92 -27.36 -14.51 -4.21
CA ARG A 92 -28.09 -15.48 -3.36
C ARG A 92 -27.79 -16.94 -3.68
N ARG A 93 -27.15 -17.22 -4.83
CA ARG A 93 -26.77 -18.56 -5.32
C ARG A 93 -25.26 -18.81 -5.18
N GLY A 94 -24.51 -17.87 -4.64
CA GLY A 94 -23.07 -17.97 -4.43
C GLY A 94 -22.23 -17.47 -5.61
N GLU A 95 -22.83 -16.88 -6.65
CA GLU A 95 -22.09 -16.31 -7.78
C GLU A 95 -21.33 -15.04 -7.33
N PRO A 96 -20.02 -14.93 -7.63
CA PRO A 96 -19.21 -13.81 -7.16
C PRO A 96 -19.58 -12.49 -7.87
N LEU A 97 -19.92 -11.48 -7.08
CA LEU A 97 -20.21 -10.12 -7.53
C LEU A 97 -19.03 -9.17 -7.28
N ALA A 98 -18.27 -9.39 -6.21
CA ALA A 98 -17.02 -8.71 -5.94
C ALA A 98 -16.01 -9.64 -5.26
N ILE A 99 -14.80 -9.73 -5.83
CA ILE A 99 -13.71 -10.55 -5.33
C ILE A 99 -12.44 -9.71 -5.18
N SER A 100 -11.63 -10.02 -4.19
CA SER A 100 -10.33 -9.37 -4.01
C SER A 100 -9.27 -10.15 -4.79
N THR A 101 -8.49 -9.45 -5.59
CA THR A 101 -7.45 -10.04 -6.45
C THR A 101 -6.07 -9.55 -5.99
N PRO A 102 -5.06 -10.43 -5.96
CA PRO A 102 -3.72 -10.04 -5.53
C PRO A 102 -3.08 -9.12 -6.57
N VAL A 103 -2.63 -7.96 -6.11
CA VAL A 103 -1.90 -6.98 -6.93
C VAL A 103 -0.64 -6.54 -6.22
N VAL A 104 0.26 -5.92 -6.97
CA VAL A 104 1.56 -5.50 -6.44
C VAL A 104 1.74 -4.02 -6.70
N SER A 105 2.03 -3.28 -5.64
CA SER A 105 2.42 -1.87 -5.70
C SER A 105 3.93 -1.76 -5.69
N ILE A 106 4.49 -1.05 -6.66
CA ILE A 106 5.94 -0.78 -6.73
C ILE A 106 6.22 0.52 -5.99
N CYS A 107 7.08 0.42 -4.98
CA CYS A 107 7.49 1.50 -4.12
C CYS A 107 8.99 1.77 -4.28
N ALA A 108 9.43 2.95 -3.86
CA ALA A 108 10.84 3.28 -3.81
C ALA A 108 11.21 4.01 -2.52
N ASN A 109 12.47 3.87 -2.12
CA ASN A 109 13.14 4.74 -1.15
C ASN A 109 14.07 5.72 -1.90
N PRO A 110 13.65 6.98 -2.10
CA PRO A 110 14.43 7.98 -2.81
C PRO A 110 15.84 8.24 -2.27
N GLN A 111 16.08 8.03 -0.98
CA GLN A 111 17.41 8.22 -0.38
C GLN A 111 18.41 7.13 -0.77
N LEU A 112 17.92 5.98 -1.25
CA LEU A 112 18.72 4.81 -1.62
C LEU A 112 18.66 4.52 -3.13
N LEU A 113 17.96 5.36 -3.91
CA LEU A 113 17.78 5.13 -5.34
C LEU A 113 19.09 5.35 -6.10
N GLU A 114 19.63 4.26 -6.64
CA GLU A 114 20.77 4.29 -7.56
C GLU A 114 20.25 4.16 -8.99
N LEU A 115 20.06 5.30 -9.65
CA LEU A 115 19.51 5.40 -11.00
C LEU A 115 20.48 6.12 -11.94
N ASP A 116 20.98 5.38 -12.92
CA ASP A 116 21.60 5.97 -14.11
C ASP A 116 20.51 6.42 -15.13
N GLY A 117 20.93 7.12 -16.18
CA GLY A 117 20.01 7.63 -17.21
C GLY A 117 19.23 6.51 -17.91
N ASP A 118 19.87 5.36 -18.12
CA ASP A 118 19.31 4.23 -18.86
C ASP A 118 18.27 3.47 -18.02
N LYS A 119 18.58 3.13 -16.77
CA LYS A 119 17.64 2.52 -15.80
C LYS A 119 16.45 3.43 -15.56
N LEU A 120 16.66 4.75 -15.47
CA LEU A 120 15.56 5.70 -15.35
C LEU A 120 14.64 5.65 -16.58
N ALA A 121 15.19 5.57 -17.79
CA ALA A 121 14.42 5.45 -19.02
C ALA A 121 13.67 4.10 -19.11
N MET A 122 14.32 3.00 -18.74
CA MET A 122 13.71 1.66 -18.67
C MET A 122 12.56 1.61 -17.66
N LEU A 123 12.78 2.14 -16.45
CA LEU A 123 11.78 2.21 -15.39
C LEU A 123 10.57 3.05 -15.85
N ALA A 124 10.81 4.23 -16.43
CA ALA A 124 9.76 5.08 -16.96
C ALA A 124 8.94 4.36 -18.04
N ARG A 125 9.60 3.64 -18.97
CA ARG A 125 8.94 2.85 -20.01
C ARG A 125 8.07 1.75 -19.42
N ARG A 126 8.57 0.97 -18.45
CA ARG A 126 7.81 -0.11 -17.79
C ARG A 126 6.59 0.42 -17.03
N LEU A 127 6.73 1.58 -16.39
CA LEU A 127 5.65 2.25 -15.66
C LEU A 127 4.72 3.10 -16.56
N LYS A 128 5.00 3.18 -17.86
CA LYS A 128 4.28 4.03 -18.83
C LYS A 128 4.25 5.51 -18.43
N LEU A 129 5.34 6.00 -17.85
CA LEU A 129 5.53 7.39 -17.45
C LEU A 129 6.54 8.08 -18.37
N ARG A 130 6.43 9.41 -18.49
CA ARG A 130 7.48 10.20 -19.14
C ARG A 130 8.70 10.30 -18.22
N VAL A 131 9.89 10.13 -18.77
CA VAL A 131 11.17 10.16 -18.03
C VAL A 131 11.32 11.44 -17.19
N GLY A 132 11.00 12.59 -17.78
CA GLY A 132 11.07 13.89 -17.10
C GLY A 132 10.13 13.99 -15.89
N ASP A 133 8.92 13.46 -16.00
CA ASP A 133 7.93 13.49 -14.93
C ASP A 133 8.33 12.57 -13.78
N LEU A 134 8.86 11.37 -14.11
CA LEU A 134 9.39 10.45 -13.12
C LEU A 134 10.59 11.06 -12.37
N LYS A 135 11.54 11.69 -13.08
CA LYS A 135 12.69 12.36 -12.46
C LYS A 135 12.26 13.48 -11.52
N LYS A 136 11.33 14.33 -11.95
CA LYS A 136 10.75 15.41 -11.11
C LYS A 136 10.08 14.83 -9.87
N ARG A 137 9.32 13.74 -10.02
CA ARG A 137 8.65 13.06 -8.90
C ARG A 137 9.66 12.51 -7.91
N ILE A 138 10.70 11.79 -8.37
CA ILE A 138 11.75 11.26 -7.48
C ILE A 138 12.45 12.39 -6.72
N ASN A 139 12.83 13.46 -7.42
CA ASN A 139 13.49 14.63 -6.79
C ASN A 139 12.61 15.30 -5.72
N ARG A 140 11.28 15.37 -5.93
CA ARG A 140 10.34 15.91 -4.94
C ARG A 140 10.36 15.11 -3.63
N TYR A 141 10.55 13.80 -3.71
CA TYR A 141 10.57 12.90 -2.56
C TYR A 141 11.98 12.55 -2.08
N ARG A 142 13.04 13.22 -2.56
CA ARG A 142 14.47 12.89 -2.27
C ARG A 142 14.81 12.74 -0.78
N ASN A 143 14.11 13.44 0.10
CA ASN A 143 14.32 13.42 1.55
C ASN A 143 13.38 12.45 2.28
N LYS A 144 12.55 11.68 1.57
CA LYS A 144 11.62 10.71 2.14
C LYS A 144 12.18 9.30 1.98
N GLU A 145 11.82 8.42 2.90
CA GLU A 145 12.21 7.00 2.87
C GLU A 145 11.23 6.13 2.07
N PHE A 146 10.11 6.70 1.63
CA PHE A 146 9.03 5.99 0.96
C PHE A 146 8.33 6.86 -0.08
N MET A 147 8.12 6.31 -1.27
CA MET A 147 7.19 6.82 -2.27
C MET A 147 6.60 5.69 -3.11
N TYR A 148 5.34 5.83 -3.52
CA TYR A 148 4.76 4.95 -4.54
C TYR A 148 5.28 5.37 -5.92
N LEU A 149 5.77 4.40 -6.70
CA LEU A 149 6.08 4.59 -8.13
C LEU A 149 4.83 4.30 -8.96
N ALA A 150 4.24 3.13 -8.75
CA ALA A 150 2.96 2.71 -9.33
C ALA A 150 2.20 1.83 -8.34
N ARG A 151 0.86 1.94 -8.33
CA ARG A 151 -0.01 1.17 -7.45
C ARG A 151 -0.81 0.13 -8.23
N GLN A 152 -1.10 -0.98 -7.56
CA GLN A 152 -2.02 -2.03 -8.04
C GLN A 152 -1.67 -2.59 -9.43
N LEU A 153 -0.38 -2.82 -9.71
CA LEU A 153 0.05 -3.50 -10.92
C LEU A 153 -0.30 -4.99 -10.85
N THR A 154 -0.50 -5.61 -12.02
CA THR A 154 -0.60 -7.07 -12.07
C THR A 154 0.74 -7.70 -11.68
N PRO A 155 0.75 -8.91 -11.08
CA PRO A 155 2.01 -9.55 -10.67
C PRO A 155 3.05 -9.64 -11.79
N PRO A 156 2.70 -9.98 -13.06
CA PRO A 156 3.68 -9.98 -14.16
C PRO A 156 4.23 -8.58 -14.50
N GLN A 157 3.41 -7.53 -14.43
CA GLN A 157 3.86 -6.16 -14.68
C GLN A 157 4.80 -5.66 -13.59
N ALA A 158 4.50 -5.98 -12.33
CA ALA A 158 5.36 -5.65 -11.21
C ALA A 158 6.69 -6.41 -11.29
N GLN A 159 6.66 -7.70 -11.64
CA GLN A 159 7.88 -8.49 -11.80
C GLN A 159 8.80 -7.91 -12.87
N ALA A 160 8.27 -7.52 -14.03
CA ALA A 160 9.04 -6.88 -15.10
C ALA A 160 9.72 -5.55 -14.68
N VAL A 161 9.24 -4.89 -13.62
CA VAL A 161 9.89 -3.72 -13.01
C VAL A 161 10.96 -4.14 -12.01
N LEU A 162 10.71 -5.17 -11.21
CA LEU A 162 11.66 -5.70 -10.23
C LEU A 162 12.87 -6.38 -10.89
N ASP A 163 12.69 -6.98 -12.06
CA ASP A 163 13.76 -7.61 -12.86
C ASP A 163 14.82 -6.60 -13.33
N LEU A 164 14.57 -5.29 -13.20
CA LEU A 164 15.58 -4.25 -13.45
C LEU A 164 16.66 -4.16 -12.36
N ASP A 165 16.48 -4.85 -11.22
CA ASP A 165 17.36 -4.86 -10.03
C ASP A 165 17.90 -3.48 -9.64
N ILE A 166 16.99 -2.51 -9.52
CA ILE A 166 17.31 -1.15 -9.12
C ILE A 166 17.31 -1.05 -7.60
N VAL A 167 18.44 -0.60 -7.02
CA VAL A 167 18.57 -0.38 -5.57
C VAL A 167 17.56 0.67 -5.11
N GLY A 168 16.88 0.39 -4.00
CA GLY A 168 15.87 1.28 -3.42
C GLY A 168 14.47 1.06 -3.98
N ILE A 169 14.25 0.20 -4.99
CA ILE A 169 12.91 -0.21 -5.45
C ILE A 169 12.50 -1.52 -4.78
N PHE A 170 11.28 -1.56 -4.24
CA PHE A 170 10.73 -2.75 -3.60
C PHE A 170 9.24 -2.90 -3.87
N LYS A 171 8.73 -4.12 -3.72
CA LYS A 171 7.31 -4.44 -3.87
C LYS A 171 6.56 -4.36 -2.55
N ARG A 172 5.29 -3.96 -2.63
CA ARG A 172 4.30 -4.09 -1.56
C ARG A 172 3.13 -4.91 -2.10
N GLN A 173 2.83 -6.01 -1.43
CA GLN A 173 1.64 -6.81 -1.74
C GLN A 173 0.40 -6.03 -1.31
N GLU A 174 -0.58 -5.92 -2.20
CA GLU A 174 -1.87 -5.28 -1.94
C GLU A 174 -2.98 -6.16 -2.56
N TYR A 175 -4.23 -5.83 -2.27
CA TYR A 175 -5.39 -6.41 -2.95
C TYR A 175 -6.13 -5.32 -3.71
N LYS A 176 -6.76 -5.70 -4.80
CA LYS A 176 -7.65 -4.84 -5.58
C LYS A 176 -8.96 -5.57 -5.82
N ARG A 177 -10.07 -4.86 -5.66
CA ARG A 177 -11.38 -5.39 -6.06
C ARG A 177 -11.53 -5.59 -7.56
N TYR A 178 -12.10 -6.73 -7.90
CA TYR A 178 -12.58 -7.09 -9.22
C TYR A 178 -14.06 -7.45 -9.15
N TYR A 179 -14.82 -6.98 -10.14
CA TYR A 179 -16.28 -7.11 -10.18
C TYR A 179 -16.68 -7.92 -11.43
N PRO A 180 -16.89 -9.24 -11.32
CA PRO A 180 -17.17 -10.10 -12.47
C PRO A 180 -18.42 -9.69 -13.25
N ALA A 181 -19.48 -9.29 -12.55
CA ALA A 181 -20.74 -8.84 -13.16
C ALA A 181 -20.66 -7.44 -13.83
N GLY A 182 -19.55 -6.71 -13.66
CA GLY A 182 -19.31 -5.43 -14.31
C GLY A 182 -20.46 -4.43 -14.16
N GLU A 183 -20.94 -3.90 -15.29
CA GLU A 183 -22.01 -2.89 -15.33
C GLU A 183 -23.40 -3.38 -14.89
N VAL A 184 -23.62 -4.70 -14.83
CA VAL A 184 -24.92 -5.31 -14.52
C VAL A 184 -25.30 -5.11 -13.05
N ALA A 185 -24.33 -5.14 -12.15
CA ALA A 185 -24.53 -5.01 -10.71
C ALA A 185 -23.82 -3.79 -10.10
N ALA A 186 -23.32 -2.87 -10.94
CA ALA A 186 -22.41 -1.79 -10.52
C ALA A 186 -22.98 -0.87 -9.44
N HIS A 187 -24.24 -0.44 -9.55
CA HIS A 187 -24.86 0.46 -8.56
C HIS A 187 -25.17 -0.24 -7.23
N LEU A 188 -25.48 -1.53 -7.30
CA LEU A 188 -25.81 -2.32 -6.13
C LEU A 188 -24.54 -2.63 -5.36
N VAL A 189 -23.58 -3.30 -6.01
CA VAL A 189 -22.32 -3.70 -5.38
C VAL A 189 -21.50 -2.46 -5.03
N GLY A 190 -21.47 -1.47 -5.93
CA GLY A 190 -20.65 -0.28 -5.78
C GLY A 190 -19.19 -0.55 -6.16
N PHE A 191 -18.27 0.18 -5.52
CA PHE A 191 -16.85 -0.02 -5.73
C PHE A 191 -16.01 0.44 -4.54
N THR A 192 -14.73 0.04 -4.53
CA THR A 192 -13.71 0.48 -3.57
C THR A 192 -12.76 1.54 -4.14
N GLY A 193 -12.13 2.28 -3.24
CA GLY A 193 -11.05 3.23 -3.54
C GLY A 193 -9.71 2.56 -3.78
N ILE A 194 -8.66 3.37 -3.97
CA ILE A 194 -7.29 2.87 -4.17
C ILE A 194 -6.71 2.18 -2.91
N ASP A 195 -7.26 2.49 -1.74
CA ASP A 195 -6.90 1.91 -0.45
C ASP A 195 -7.87 0.81 0.00
N ASP A 196 -8.67 0.29 -0.94
CA ASP A 196 -9.61 -0.83 -0.76
C ASP A 196 -10.73 -0.60 0.26
N ARG A 197 -11.01 0.68 0.59
CA ARG A 197 -12.20 1.11 1.34
C ARG A 197 -13.39 1.27 0.42
N GLY A 198 -14.57 0.83 0.87
CA GLY A 198 -15.84 1.02 0.19
C GLY A 198 -16.14 2.49 -0.08
N GLN A 199 -16.72 2.81 -1.24
CA GLN A 199 -17.05 4.17 -1.64
C GLN A 199 -18.50 4.33 -2.12
N GLU A 200 -19.11 3.26 -2.61
CA GLU A 200 -20.49 3.24 -3.10
C GLU A 200 -21.14 1.88 -2.81
N GLY A 201 -22.47 1.82 -2.90
CA GLY A 201 -23.24 0.57 -2.86
C GLY A 201 -23.00 -0.29 -1.62
N MET A 202 -23.07 -1.62 -1.78
CA MET A 202 -22.82 -2.60 -0.72
C MET A 202 -21.38 -2.56 -0.22
N GLU A 203 -20.41 -2.21 -1.07
CA GLU A 203 -19.02 -2.02 -0.66
C GLU A 203 -18.90 -0.93 0.42
N LEU A 204 -19.65 0.17 0.30
CA LEU A 204 -19.70 1.22 1.33
C LEU A 204 -20.56 0.82 2.53
N ALA A 205 -21.78 0.33 2.27
CA ALA A 205 -22.74 0.02 3.32
C ALA A 205 -22.24 -1.04 4.31
N PHE A 206 -21.45 -2.01 3.82
CA PHE A 206 -20.88 -3.10 4.59
C PHE A 206 -19.35 -3.02 4.67
N ASP A 207 -18.76 -1.82 4.57
CA ASP A 207 -17.31 -1.65 4.52
C ASP A 207 -16.60 -2.27 5.74
N ASP A 208 -17.14 -2.06 6.95
CA ASP A 208 -16.54 -2.60 8.18
C ASP A 208 -16.66 -4.13 8.28
N TRP A 209 -17.73 -4.71 7.72
CA TRP A 209 -17.92 -6.16 7.65
C TRP A 209 -16.95 -6.79 6.63
N LEU A 210 -16.80 -6.14 5.48
CA LEU A 210 -16.04 -6.62 4.33
C LEU A 210 -14.54 -6.39 4.47
N TYR A 211 -14.08 -5.31 5.12
CA TYR A 211 -12.67 -4.91 5.14
C TYR A 211 -11.80 -5.84 6.01
N GLY A 212 -12.33 -6.27 7.16
CA GLY A 212 -11.54 -7.00 8.16
C GLY A 212 -10.54 -6.10 8.89
N ALA A 213 -9.46 -6.67 9.41
CA ALA A 213 -8.40 -5.93 10.11
C ALA A 213 -7.02 -6.30 9.56
N THR A 214 -6.24 -5.31 9.16
CA THR A 214 -4.86 -5.53 8.72
C THR A 214 -3.97 -5.94 9.90
N GLY A 215 -3.11 -6.93 9.69
CA GLY A 215 -2.11 -7.34 10.67
C GLY A 215 -0.85 -6.49 10.57
N SER A 216 0.13 -6.75 11.44
CA SER A 216 1.44 -6.14 11.36
C SER A 216 2.56 -7.09 11.82
N LYS A 217 3.71 -7.02 11.14
CA LYS A 217 4.91 -7.77 11.50
C LYS A 217 6.15 -6.90 11.48
N ARG A 218 7.09 -7.24 12.35
CA ARG A 218 8.42 -6.65 12.39
C ARG A 218 9.36 -7.44 11.49
N VAL A 219 9.93 -6.75 10.52
CA VAL A 219 10.87 -7.33 9.54
C VAL A 219 12.20 -6.60 9.59
N LEU A 220 13.27 -7.37 9.37
CA LEU A 220 14.60 -6.85 9.09
C LEU A 220 14.73 -6.65 7.57
N LYS A 221 15.03 -5.43 7.14
CA LYS A 221 15.22 -5.11 5.73
C LYS A 221 16.69 -4.90 5.38
N ASP A 222 17.09 -5.28 4.17
CA ASP A 222 18.40 -4.93 3.63
C ASP A 222 18.43 -3.47 3.12
N ARG A 223 19.58 -3.03 2.60
CA ARG A 223 19.72 -1.71 1.96
C ARG A 223 18.92 -1.58 0.65
N LYS A 224 18.54 -2.69 0.01
CA LYS A 224 17.65 -2.69 -1.16
C LYS A 224 16.16 -2.63 -0.78
N GLY A 225 15.83 -2.66 0.51
CA GLY A 225 14.46 -2.65 1.04
C GLY A 225 13.78 -4.03 1.01
N GLN A 226 14.51 -5.09 0.66
CA GLN A 226 14.04 -6.47 0.68
C GLN A 226 13.98 -6.98 2.12
N VAL A 227 12.97 -7.80 2.42
CA VAL A 227 12.84 -8.44 3.72
C VAL A 227 13.85 -9.58 3.81
N ILE A 228 14.87 -9.42 4.67
CA ILE A 228 15.86 -10.47 4.93
C ILE A 228 15.27 -11.50 5.89
N LYS A 229 14.62 -11.01 6.97
CA LYS A 229 14.14 -11.86 8.05
C LYS A 229 12.88 -11.28 8.67
N GLU A 230 11.90 -12.15 8.89
CA GLU A 230 10.75 -11.85 9.73
C GLU A 230 11.14 -12.14 11.18
N LEU A 231 11.00 -11.13 12.04
CA LEU A 231 11.49 -11.22 13.42
C LEU A 231 10.36 -11.51 14.39
N GLN A 232 9.22 -10.87 14.19
CA GLN A 232 8.10 -10.97 15.12
C GLN A 232 6.79 -10.63 14.41
N LEU A 233 5.77 -11.46 14.61
CA LEU A 233 4.38 -11.08 14.34
C LEU A 233 3.91 -10.21 15.49
N ILE A 234 3.52 -8.96 15.19
CA ILE A 234 3.00 -8.04 16.21
C ILE A 234 1.50 -8.27 16.36
N GLU A 235 0.79 -8.32 15.24
CA GLU A 235 -0.65 -8.56 15.19
C GLU A 235 -0.99 -9.39 13.94
N SER A 236 -1.82 -10.42 14.11
CA SER A 236 -2.33 -11.22 12.99
C SER A 236 -3.41 -10.45 12.23
N GLU A 237 -3.40 -10.57 10.91
CA GLU A 237 -4.48 -10.08 10.06
C GLU A 237 -5.77 -10.88 10.29
N LYS A 238 -6.91 -10.19 10.17
CA LYS A 238 -8.25 -10.79 10.18
C LYS A 238 -8.89 -10.55 8.82
N PRO A 239 -9.12 -11.60 8.01
CA PRO A 239 -9.86 -11.46 6.76
C PRO A 239 -11.24 -10.86 7.00
N GLY A 240 -11.72 -10.10 6.03
CA GLY A 240 -13.08 -9.61 6.02
C GLY A 240 -14.09 -10.74 5.85
N SER A 241 -15.29 -10.53 6.36
CA SER A 241 -16.37 -11.51 6.29
C SER A 241 -17.07 -11.46 4.94
N ASN A 242 -17.49 -12.62 4.44
CA ASN A 242 -18.24 -12.71 3.19
C ASN A 242 -19.66 -12.14 3.36
N LEU A 243 -20.22 -11.62 2.27
CA LEU A 243 -21.56 -11.05 2.22
C LEU A 243 -22.35 -11.68 1.07
N ALA A 244 -23.40 -12.44 1.40
CA ALA A 244 -24.36 -12.92 0.41
C ALA A 244 -25.49 -11.90 0.27
N LEU A 245 -25.75 -11.44 -0.96
CA LEU A 245 -26.86 -10.54 -1.26
C LEU A 245 -28.14 -11.34 -1.56
N SER A 246 -29.29 -10.70 -1.41
CA SER A 246 -30.60 -11.26 -1.80
C SER A 246 -30.81 -11.35 -3.32
N ILE A 247 -29.93 -10.73 -4.10
CA ILE A 247 -30.01 -10.65 -5.56
C ILE A 247 -29.85 -12.03 -6.19
N ASP A 248 -30.69 -12.31 -7.20
CA ASP A 248 -30.44 -13.39 -8.16
C ASP A 248 -29.78 -12.78 -9.40
N LEU A 249 -28.51 -13.13 -9.66
CA LEU A 249 -27.74 -12.53 -10.75
C LEU A 249 -28.40 -12.74 -12.13
N ARG A 250 -29.19 -13.80 -12.29
CA ARG A 250 -29.89 -14.10 -13.55
C ARG A 250 -31.04 -13.11 -13.77
N LEU A 251 -31.83 -12.85 -12.73
CA LEU A 251 -32.89 -11.84 -12.77
C LEU A 251 -32.31 -10.43 -12.93
N GLN A 252 -31.22 -10.13 -12.23
CA GLN A 252 -30.46 -8.89 -12.38
C GLN A 252 -30.03 -8.67 -13.84
N TYR A 253 -29.47 -9.70 -14.48
CA TYR A 253 -29.02 -9.61 -15.87
C TYR A 253 -30.19 -9.38 -16.85
N ILE A 254 -31.30 -10.11 -16.69
CA ILE A 254 -32.49 -9.95 -17.54
C ILE A 254 -33.04 -8.53 -17.38
N ALA A 255 -33.26 -8.07 -16.13
CA ALA A 255 -33.74 -6.73 -15.85
C ALA A 255 -32.82 -5.65 -16.44
N TYR A 256 -31.50 -5.83 -16.29
CA TYR A 256 -30.50 -4.91 -16.85
C TYR A 256 -30.59 -4.83 -18.38
N ARG A 257 -30.65 -5.98 -19.05
CA ARG A 257 -30.71 -6.08 -20.51
C ARG A 257 -31.98 -5.43 -21.07
N GLU A 258 -33.13 -5.78 -20.51
CA GLU A 258 -34.42 -5.25 -20.98
C GLU A 258 -34.54 -3.75 -20.71
N LEU A 259 -34.11 -3.27 -19.54
CA LEU A 259 -34.07 -1.84 -19.25
C LEU A 259 -33.14 -1.12 -20.24
N LYS A 260 -31.93 -1.64 -20.49
CA LYS A 260 -30.99 -1.04 -21.46
C LYS A 260 -31.58 -0.98 -22.87
N ALA A 261 -32.30 -2.01 -23.29
CA ALA A 261 -32.99 -2.05 -24.58
C ALA A 261 -34.11 -1.01 -24.65
N ALA A 262 -34.98 -0.94 -23.63
CA ALA A 262 -36.06 0.04 -23.54
C ALA A 262 -35.52 1.48 -23.54
N MET A 263 -34.48 1.76 -22.76
CA MET A 263 -33.82 3.07 -22.73
C MET A 263 -33.34 3.52 -24.12
N LYS A 264 -32.77 2.59 -24.90
CA LYS A 264 -32.32 2.85 -26.28
C LYS A 264 -33.50 3.07 -27.22
N GLN A 265 -34.53 2.22 -27.13
CA GLN A 265 -35.73 2.29 -27.97
C GLN A 265 -36.47 3.61 -27.78
N PHE A 266 -36.73 3.99 -26.53
CA PHE A 266 -37.49 5.19 -26.20
C PHE A 266 -36.63 6.45 -26.08
N ARG A 267 -35.30 6.34 -26.27
CA ARG A 267 -34.33 7.44 -26.08
C ARG A 267 -34.50 8.13 -24.72
N ALA A 268 -34.83 7.35 -23.70
CA ALA A 268 -35.05 7.87 -22.35
C ALA A 268 -33.74 8.35 -21.72
N LYS A 269 -33.83 9.31 -20.79
CA LYS A 269 -32.67 9.89 -20.10
C LYS A 269 -32.14 8.99 -18.98
N SER A 270 -33.03 8.41 -18.20
CA SER A 270 -32.73 7.46 -17.13
C SER A 270 -33.91 6.52 -16.89
N GLY A 271 -33.66 5.40 -16.21
CA GLY A 271 -34.70 4.47 -15.79
C GLY A 271 -34.18 3.52 -14.73
N SER A 272 -35.10 2.89 -14.00
CA SER A 272 -34.81 1.95 -12.93
C SER A 272 -35.82 0.81 -12.94
N VAL A 273 -35.39 -0.38 -12.55
CA VAL A 273 -36.25 -1.54 -12.33
C VAL A 273 -35.86 -2.18 -11.01
N VAL A 274 -36.86 -2.47 -10.18
CA VAL A 274 -36.73 -3.20 -8.92
C VAL A 274 -37.66 -4.40 -8.98
N VAL A 275 -37.13 -5.57 -8.63
CA VAL A 275 -37.89 -6.82 -8.53
C VAL A 275 -37.80 -7.30 -7.09
N LEU A 276 -38.96 -7.55 -6.48
CA LEU A 276 -39.09 -7.99 -5.09
C LEU A 276 -39.68 -9.38 -5.02
N ASP A 277 -39.26 -10.16 -4.03
CA ASP A 277 -40.01 -11.30 -3.54
C ASP A 277 -41.10 -10.78 -2.60
N VAL A 278 -42.36 -11.05 -2.94
CA VAL A 278 -43.53 -10.55 -2.18
C VAL A 278 -43.73 -11.25 -0.84
N GLN A 279 -43.18 -12.45 -0.65
CA GLN A 279 -43.32 -13.22 0.59
C GLN A 279 -42.22 -12.86 1.59
N THR A 280 -40.99 -12.68 1.11
CA THR A 280 -39.83 -12.43 1.98
C THR A 280 -39.47 -10.95 2.09
N GLY A 281 -39.93 -10.11 1.15
CA GLY A 281 -39.49 -8.72 1.01
C GLY A 281 -38.08 -8.56 0.45
N GLU A 282 -37.42 -9.65 0.05
CA GLU A 282 -36.09 -9.61 -0.54
C GLU A 282 -36.08 -8.86 -1.88
N VAL A 283 -35.06 -8.04 -2.10
CA VAL A 283 -34.78 -7.48 -3.42
C VAL A 283 -34.08 -8.56 -4.25
N LEU A 284 -34.70 -8.98 -5.36
CA LEU A 284 -34.16 -10.00 -6.27
C LEU A 284 -33.35 -9.39 -7.40
N ALA A 285 -33.71 -8.18 -7.84
CA ALA A 285 -32.97 -7.41 -8.83
C ALA A 285 -33.20 -5.90 -8.60
N MET A 286 -32.15 -5.11 -8.80
CA MET A 286 -32.20 -3.65 -8.77
C MET A 286 -31.20 -3.10 -9.79
N VAL A 287 -31.72 -2.52 -10.87
CA VAL A 287 -30.91 -2.02 -11.99
C VAL A 287 -31.26 -0.58 -12.31
N ASN A 288 -30.26 0.20 -12.72
CA ASN A 288 -30.45 1.57 -13.17
C ASN A 288 -29.75 1.81 -14.51
N GLN A 289 -30.26 2.78 -15.27
CA GLN A 289 -29.60 3.33 -16.45
C GLN A 289 -29.51 4.86 -16.34
N PRO A 290 -28.39 5.48 -16.78
CA PRO A 290 -27.17 4.84 -17.28
C PRO A 290 -26.35 4.13 -16.18
N SER A 291 -25.70 3.02 -16.53
CA SER A 291 -24.75 2.31 -15.65
C SER A 291 -23.28 2.64 -15.98
N PHE A 292 -22.34 1.99 -15.29
CA PHE A 292 -20.89 2.13 -15.45
C PHE A 292 -20.16 0.81 -15.19
N ASN A 293 -18.93 0.67 -15.68
CA ASN A 293 -18.08 -0.48 -15.35
C ASN A 293 -17.22 -0.16 -14.11
N PRO A 294 -17.42 -0.81 -12.94
CA PRO A 294 -16.64 -0.53 -11.74
C PRO A 294 -15.17 -0.97 -11.85
N ASN A 295 -14.83 -1.85 -12.80
CA ASN A 295 -13.44 -2.24 -13.07
C ASN A 295 -12.64 -1.20 -13.87
N ASP A 296 -13.31 -0.36 -14.67
CA ASP A 296 -12.70 0.75 -15.42
C ASP A 296 -13.42 2.07 -15.13
N ARG A 297 -12.83 2.81 -14.19
CA ARG A 297 -13.34 4.09 -13.71
C ARG A 297 -12.82 5.30 -14.50
N SER A 298 -11.94 5.09 -15.48
CA SER A 298 -11.35 6.19 -16.27
C SER A 298 -12.37 6.93 -17.14
N ARG A 299 -13.48 6.26 -17.47
CA ARG A 299 -14.56 6.76 -18.34
C ARG A 299 -15.85 7.09 -17.59
N LEU A 300 -15.79 7.23 -16.25
CA LEU A 300 -16.96 7.56 -15.45
C LEU A 300 -17.56 8.89 -15.89
N LYS A 301 -18.83 8.87 -16.28
CA LYS A 301 -19.62 10.06 -16.57
C LYS A 301 -20.33 10.51 -15.29
N SER A 302 -20.50 11.82 -15.15
CA SER A 302 -21.27 12.39 -14.03
C SER A 302 -22.69 11.82 -14.02
N GLY A 303 -23.14 11.37 -12.85
CA GLY A 303 -24.46 10.78 -12.65
C GLY A 303 -24.61 9.31 -13.03
N SER A 304 -23.60 8.67 -13.65
CA SER A 304 -23.66 7.22 -13.95
C SER A 304 -23.50 6.35 -12.70
N THR A 305 -22.92 6.85 -11.62
CA THR A 305 -22.77 6.10 -10.34
C THR A 305 -24.01 6.16 -9.46
N ARG A 306 -24.98 7.02 -9.80
CA ARG A 306 -26.16 7.28 -8.98
C ARG A 306 -27.10 6.07 -8.98
N ASN A 307 -27.36 5.50 -7.80
CA ASN A 307 -28.35 4.43 -7.62
C ASN A 307 -29.77 5.02 -7.56
N ARG A 308 -30.33 5.31 -8.74
CA ARG A 308 -31.61 6.03 -8.90
C ARG A 308 -32.80 5.36 -8.21
N ALA A 309 -32.84 4.02 -8.20
CA ALA A 309 -33.88 3.25 -7.53
C ALA A 309 -33.99 3.57 -6.02
N VAL A 310 -32.90 4.05 -5.40
CA VAL A 310 -32.86 4.40 -3.98
C VAL A 310 -32.78 5.92 -3.76
N THR A 311 -32.13 6.66 -4.65
CA THR A 311 -31.84 8.09 -4.44
C THR A 311 -32.82 9.05 -5.09
N ASP A 312 -33.56 8.63 -6.11
CA ASP A 312 -34.40 9.54 -6.90
C ASP A 312 -35.84 9.52 -6.38
N LEU A 313 -36.34 10.69 -5.98
CA LEU A 313 -37.74 10.88 -5.61
C LEU A 313 -38.55 11.21 -6.87
N LEU A 314 -39.74 10.61 -6.98
CA LEU A 314 -40.68 10.86 -8.05
C LEU A 314 -42.11 10.86 -7.51
N GLU A 315 -42.99 11.66 -8.12
CA GLU A 315 -44.42 11.58 -7.85
C GLU A 315 -44.97 10.29 -8.47
N PRO A 316 -45.53 9.37 -7.68
CA PRO A 316 -45.90 8.04 -8.17
C PRO A 316 -47.14 8.06 -9.09
N GLY A 317 -47.96 9.11 -9.00
CA GLY A 317 -49.15 9.27 -9.85
C GLY A 317 -50.12 8.10 -9.72
N SER A 318 -50.67 7.65 -10.86
CA SER A 318 -51.71 6.62 -10.91
C SER A 318 -51.35 5.27 -10.29
N VAL A 319 -50.06 4.95 -10.07
CA VAL A 319 -49.65 3.69 -9.44
C VAL A 319 -50.04 3.60 -7.95
N MET A 320 -50.41 4.73 -7.32
CA MET A 320 -50.92 4.76 -5.93
C MET A 320 -52.43 4.53 -5.83
N LYS A 321 -53.19 4.61 -6.94
CA LYS A 321 -54.65 4.43 -6.94
C LYS A 321 -55.10 3.12 -6.26
N PRO A 322 -54.38 1.97 -6.36
CA PRO A 322 -54.73 0.76 -5.61
C PRO A 322 -54.80 0.96 -4.09
N LEU A 323 -53.93 1.78 -3.49
CA LEU A 323 -53.98 2.05 -2.04
C LEU A 323 -55.21 2.90 -1.68
N THR A 324 -55.55 3.89 -2.50
CA THR A 324 -56.81 4.64 -2.36
C THR A 324 -58.02 3.72 -2.47
N MET A 325 -57.97 2.74 -3.38
CA MET A 325 -59.03 1.73 -3.54
C MET A 325 -59.16 0.84 -2.30
N VAL A 326 -58.05 0.38 -1.72
CA VAL A 326 -58.06 -0.38 -0.46
C VAL A 326 -58.73 0.44 0.65
N ALA A 327 -58.36 1.71 0.83
CA ALA A 327 -58.98 2.58 1.82
C ALA A 327 -60.48 2.80 1.57
N ALA A 328 -60.90 2.90 0.30
CA ALA A 328 -62.32 3.01 -0.06
C ALA A 328 -63.11 1.75 0.29
N LEU A 329 -62.57 0.57 0.00
CA LEU A 329 -63.19 -0.72 0.34
C LEU A 329 -63.23 -0.95 1.86
N GLU A 330 -62.15 -0.64 2.57
CA GLU A 330 -62.09 -0.75 4.05
C GLU A 330 -63.05 0.21 4.76
N SER A 331 -63.42 1.33 4.13
CA SER A 331 -64.42 2.24 4.69
C SER A 331 -65.83 1.65 4.81
N GLY A 332 -66.10 0.52 4.13
CA GLY A 332 -67.43 -0.10 4.04
C GLY A 332 -68.45 0.67 3.20
N LYS A 333 -68.09 1.86 2.68
CA LYS A 333 -68.98 2.72 1.87
C LYS A 333 -69.00 2.34 0.38
N TYR A 334 -68.00 1.59 -0.07
CA TYR A 334 -67.80 1.24 -1.47
C TYR A 334 -67.53 -0.27 -1.58
N HIS A 335 -67.94 -0.86 -2.70
CA HIS A 335 -67.68 -2.26 -3.08
C HIS A 335 -67.25 -2.32 -4.56
N PRO A 336 -66.69 -3.43 -5.06
CA PRO A 336 -66.19 -3.52 -6.44
C PRO A 336 -67.24 -3.26 -7.53
N GLY A 337 -68.53 -3.36 -7.20
CA GLY A 337 -69.65 -3.06 -8.10
C GLY A 337 -70.21 -1.64 -7.97
N THR A 338 -69.66 -0.80 -7.08
CA THR A 338 -70.12 0.58 -6.92
C THR A 338 -69.76 1.38 -8.17
N VAL A 339 -70.78 1.95 -8.82
CA VAL A 339 -70.59 2.82 -9.99
C VAL A 339 -70.29 4.25 -9.49
N ILE A 340 -69.22 4.84 -10.02
CA ILE A 340 -68.84 6.22 -9.75
C ILE A 340 -69.00 7.00 -11.07
N ASP A 341 -69.82 8.04 -11.06
CA ASP A 341 -69.95 8.93 -12.22
C ASP A 341 -68.70 9.80 -12.36
N THR A 342 -67.95 9.58 -13.43
CA THR A 342 -66.75 10.35 -13.78
C THR A 342 -66.99 11.30 -14.95
N SER A 343 -68.23 11.42 -15.44
CA SER A 343 -68.58 12.35 -16.52
C SER A 343 -68.37 13.81 -16.07
N PRO A 344 -67.80 14.69 -16.92
CA PRO A 344 -67.35 14.51 -18.30
C PRO A 344 -65.83 14.24 -18.45
N GLY A 345 -65.18 13.66 -17.44
CA GLY A 345 -63.72 13.43 -17.41
C GLY A 345 -62.91 14.51 -16.68
N TYR A 346 -63.58 15.44 -15.98
CA TYR A 346 -62.93 16.38 -15.08
C TYR A 346 -63.80 16.70 -13.86
N LEU A 347 -63.16 17.03 -12.74
CA LEU A 347 -63.81 17.44 -11.50
C LEU A 347 -63.25 18.78 -11.02
N ARG A 348 -64.11 19.77 -10.80
CA ARG A 348 -63.71 21.08 -10.26
C ARG A 348 -63.98 21.16 -8.77
N VAL A 349 -62.93 21.36 -7.98
CA VAL A 349 -63.02 21.58 -6.52
C VAL A 349 -62.48 22.98 -6.20
N GLY A 350 -63.40 23.91 -5.93
CA GLY A 350 -63.08 25.32 -5.76
C GLY A 350 -62.44 25.93 -7.02
N ARG A 351 -61.17 26.34 -6.91
CA ARG A 351 -60.39 26.93 -8.02
C ARG A 351 -59.56 25.91 -8.80
N LYS A 352 -59.46 24.66 -8.35
CA LYS A 352 -58.66 23.62 -9.01
C LYS A 352 -59.55 22.71 -9.86
N THR A 353 -59.07 22.38 -11.05
CA THR A 353 -59.67 21.37 -11.94
C THR A 353 -58.77 20.15 -11.94
N PHE A 354 -59.33 18.99 -11.62
CA PHE A 354 -58.70 17.70 -11.75
C PHE A 354 -59.20 17.07 -13.05
N THR A 355 -58.28 16.70 -13.93
CA THR A 355 -58.57 15.97 -15.17
C THR A 355 -58.11 14.53 -15.00
N ASP A 356 -58.85 13.58 -15.56
CA ASP A 356 -58.39 12.19 -15.67
C ASP A 356 -57.23 12.06 -16.67
#